data_AF-A0A3D0HNH8-F1
#
_entry.id   AF-A0A3D0HNH8-F1
#
_cell.length_a   1.000
_cell.length_b   1.000
_cell.length_c   1.000
_cell.angle_alpha   90.00
_cell.angle_beta   90.00
_cell.angle_gamma   90.00
#
_symmetry.space_group_name_H-M   'P 1'
#
loop_
_entity.id
_entity.type
_entity.pdbx_description
1 polymer ?
#
loop_
_entity_poly.entity_id
_entity_poly.type
_entity_poly.pdbx_seq_one_letter_code
_entity_poly.pdbx_strand_id
1 'polypeptide(L)' 'MNRAEANVEAKKIFDKWNEKRNEIEKKAKEEGIWKKEGLDSNNYLFKEINEKAKVELAELESQIDK' A
#
# COMPACT_ATOMS: atom_id res chain seq x y z
N MET A 1 -10.28 -7.68 18.75
CA MET A 1 -10.74 -6.45 18.05
C MET A 1 -12.03 -6.75 17.31
N ASN A 2 -13.01 -5.85 17.32
CA ASN A 2 -14.24 -6.05 16.53
C ASN A 2 -14.05 -5.63 15.05
N ARG A 3 -14.94 -6.07 14.16
CA ARG A 3 -14.82 -5.75 12.71
C ARG A 3 -14.86 -4.25 12.39
N ALA A 4 -15.58 -3.45 13.17
CA ALA A 4 -15.69 -2.01 12.93
C ALA A 4 -14.36 -1.30 13.25
N GLU A 5 -13.72 -1.67 14.36
CA GLU A 5 -12.39 -1.19 14.74
C GLU A 5 -11.34 -1.62 13.71
N ALA A 6 -11.39 -2.87 13.25
CA ALA A 6 -10.48 -3.38 12.22
C ALA A 6 -10.62 -2.61 10.90
N ASN A 7 -11.83 -2.24 10.49
CA ASN A 7 -12.02 -1.41 9.29
C ASN A 7 -11.41 -0.02 9.42
N VAL A 8 -11.47 0.59 10.62
CA VAL A 8 -10.83 1.90 10.87
C VAL A 8 -9.32 1.79 10.80
N GLU A 9 -8.73 0.76 11.41
CA GLU A 9 -7.28 0.52 11.37
C GLU A 9 -6.81 0.15 9.95
N ALA A 10 -7.55 -0.69 9.23
CA ALA A 10 -7.26 -1.01 7.83
C ALA A 10 -7.23 0.24 6.96
N LYS A 11 -8.17 1.17 7.17
CA LYS A 11 -8.18 2.46 6.45
C LYS A 11 -6.91 3.27 6.72
N LYS A 12 -6.45 3.35 7.97
CA LYS A 12 -5.19 4.04 8.32
C LYS A 12 -3.98 3.41 7.64
N ILE A 13 -3.94 2.07 7.58
CA ILE A 13 -2.90 1.31 6.86
C ILE A 13 -2.94 1.70 5.37
N PHE A 14 -4.11 1.68 4.74
CA PHE A 14 -4.25 2.07 3.33
C PHE A 14 -3.83 3.52 3.08
N ASP A 15 -4.27 4.47 3.91
CA ASP A 15 -3.92 5.89 3.75
C ASP A 15 -2.40 6.10 3.83
N LYS A 16 -1.75 5.51 4.83
CA LYS A 16 -0.28 5.52 5.01
C LYS A 16 0.46 4.97 3.79
N TRP A 17 0.03 3.81 3.27
CA TRP A 17 0.69 3.20 2.12
C TRP A 17 0.39 3.94 0.81
N ASN A 18 -0.77 4.60 0.71
CA ASN A 18 -1.12 5.45 -0.42
C ASN A 18 -0.24 6.71 -0.49
N GLU A 19 0.03 7.35 0.65
CA GLU A 19 0.99 8.47 0.71
C GLU A 19 2.38 8.07 0.21
N LYS A 20 2.91 6.95 0.70
CA LYS A 20 4.20 6.40 0.24
C LYS A 20 4.19 6.05 -1.24
N ARG A 21 3.06 5.56 -1.74
CA ARG A 21 2.88 5.24 -3.15
C ARG A 21 2.97 6.49 -4.03
N ASN A 22 2.37 7.59 -3.60
CA ASN A 22 2.47 8.89 -4.28
C ASN A 22 3.91 9.42 -4.26
N GLU A 23 4.65 9.26 -3.16
CA GLU A 23 6.07 9.65 -3.09
C GLU A 23 6.93 8.86 -4.07
N ILE A 24 6.74 7.54 -4.16
CA ILE A 24 7.44 6.68 -5.12
C ILE A 24 7.13 7.09 -6.55
N GLU A 25 5.85 7.34 -6.86
CA GLU A 25 5.44 7.82 -8.17
C GLU A 25 6.09 9.15 -8.52
N LYS A 26 6.09 10.12 -7.59
CA LYS A 26 6.71 11.42 -7.80
C LYS A 26 8.21 11.29 -8.08
N LYS A 27 8.93 10.53 -7.26
CA LYS A 27 10.36 10.27 -7.45
C LYS A 27 10.66 9.57 -8.77
N ALA A 28 9.90 8.53 -9.11
CA ALA A 28 10.09 7.81 -10.37
C ALA A 28 9.83 8.71 -11.60
N LYS A 29 8.91 9.67 -11.50
CA LYS A 29 8.70 10.70 -12.54
C LYS A 29 9.85 11.69 -12.62
N GLU A 30 10.36 12.16 -11.48
CA GLU A 30 11.51 13.08 -11.40
C GLU A 30 12.80 12.43 -11.93
N GLU A 31 13.02 11.15 -11.63
CA GLU A 31 14.19 10.37 -12.08
C GLU A 31 14.05 9.82 -13.51
N GLY A 32 12.90 10.03 -14.16
CA GLY A 32 12.63 9.54 -15.53
C GLY A 32 12.46 8.02 -15.64
N ILE A 33 12.35 7.31 -14.52
CA ILE A 33 12.14 5.85 -14.45
C ILE A 33 10.69 5.49 -14.77
N TRP A 34 9.75 6.43 -14.56
CA TRP A 34 8.33 6.22 -14.76
C TRP A 34 7.98 5.88 -16.22
N LYS A 35 7.48 4.67 -16.45
CA LYS A 35 7.04 4.22 -17.77
C LYS A 35 5.63 4.74 -18.06
N LYS A 36 5.44 5.36 -19.23
CA LYS A 36 4.12 5.87 -19.68
C LYS A 36 3.30 4.81 -20.41
N GLU A 37 3.92 3.70 -20.80
CA GLU A 37 3.31 2.65 -21.60
C GLU A 37 2.94 1.47 -20.70
N GLY A 38 1.71 0.96 -20.80
CA GLY A 38 1.23 -0.20 -20.06
C GLY A 38 0.79 0.09 -18.62
N LEU A 39 -0.40 -0.38 -18.25
CA LEU A 39 -1.01 -0.18 -16.92
C LEU A 39 -0.14 -0.75 -15.78
N ASP A 40 0.52 -1.88 -16.01
CA ASP A 40 1.30 -2.59 -14.98
C ASP A 40 2.81 -2.34 -15.05
N SER A 41 3.28 -1.53 -16.00
CA SER A 41 4.71 -1.37 -16.29
C SER A 41 5.52 -0.79 -15.12
N ASN A 42 4.84 -0.13 -14.18
CA ASN A 42 5.43 0.49 -12.99
C ASN A 42 5.13 -0.31 -11.70
N ASN A 43 4.40 -1.44 -11.75
CA ASN A 43 4.04 -2.20 -10.55
C ASN A 43 5.25 -2.67 -9.75
N TYR A 44 6.40 -2.90 -10.41
CA TYR A 44 7.64 -3.27 -9.73
C TYR A 44 8.11 -2.19 -8.74
N LEU A 45 7.84 -0.91 -9.00
CA LEU A 45 8.19 0.21 -8.11
C LEU A 45 7.41 0.14 -6.79
N PHE A 46 6.26 -0.54 -6.80
CA PHE A 46 5.37 -0.63 -5.65
C PHE A 46 5.42 -1.99 -4.94
N LYS A 47 6.26 -2.92 -5.39
CA LYS A 47 6.27 -4.29 -4.88
C LYS A 47 6.49 -4.34 -3.37
N GLU A 48 7.51 -3.63 -2.88
CA GLU A 48 7.87 -3.63 -1.47
C GLU A 48 6.77 -3.02 -0.58
N ILE A 49 6.16 -1.89 -1.01
CA ILE A 49 5.09 -1.26 -0.25
C ILE A 49 3.83 -2.13 -0.22
N ASN A 50 3.54 -2.83 -1.32
CA ASN A 50 2.38 -3.73 -1.40
C ASN A 50 2.58 -4.96 -0.51
N GLU A 51 3.79 -5.51 -0.45
CA GLU A 51 4.13 -6.61 0.45
C GLU A 51 4.00 -6.18 1.92
N LYS A 52 4.53 -5.00 2.28
CA LYS A 52 4.40 -4.48 3.65
C LYS A 52 2.95 -4.19 4.03
N ALA A 53 2.15 -3.61 3.14
CA ALA A 53 0.73 -3.38 3.37
C ALA A 53 -0.04 -4.70 3.60
N LYS A 54 0.27 -5.75 2.82
CA LYS A 54 -0.33 -7.08 3.01
C LYS A 54 0.03 -7.69 4.37
N VAL A 55 1.27 -7.56 4.82
CA VAL A 55 1.69 -8.06 6.13
C VAL A 55 0.97 -7.31 7.26
N GLU A 56 0.91 -5.97 7.20
CA GLU A 56 0.20 -5.17 8.21
C GLU A 56 -1.31 -5.51 8.24
N LEU A 57 -1.94 -5.73 7.08
CA LEU A 57 -3.35 -6.14 7.00
C LEU A 57 -3.58 -7.56 7.54
N ALA A 58 -2.70 -8.51 7.24
CA ALA A 58 -2.82 -9.88 7.76
C ALA A 58 -2.64 -9.94 9.28
N GLU A 59 -1.73 -9.12 9.83
CA GLU A 59 -1.55 -8.98 11.27
C GLU A 59 -2.79 -8.37 11.93
N LEU A 60 -3.40 -7.37 11.29
CA LEU A 60 -4.66 -6.77 11.74
C LEU A 60 -5.80 -7.79 11.72
N GLU A 61 -5.94 -8.58 10.65
CA GLU A 61 -6.93 -9.65 10.55
C GLU A 61 -6.76 -10.71 11.65
N SER A 62 -5.51 -11.05 12.02
CA SER A 62 -5.22 -11.99 13.11
C SER A 62 -5.69 -11.49 14.49
N GLN A 63 -5.93 -10.18 14.65
CA GLN A 63 -6.38 -9.58 15.91
C GLN A 63 -7.91 -9.42 15.97
N ILE A 64 -8.61 -9.73 14.89
CA ILE A 64 -10.07 -9.68 14.83
C ILE A 64 -10.64 -10.88 15.61
N ASP A 65 -11.49 -10.60 16.58
CA ASP A 65 -12.22 -11.64 17.31
C ASP A 65 -13.17 -12.34 16.33
N LYS A 66 -13.06 -13.67 16.23
CA LYS A 66 -13.85 -14.50 15.30
C LYS A 66 -15.28 -14.70 15.78
#